data_AF-A0A7J6SXM3-F1
#
_entry.id   AF-A0A7J6SXM3-F1
#
_cell.length_a   1.000
_cell.length_b   1.000
_cell.length_c   1.000
_cell.angle_alpha   90.00
_cell.angle_beta   90.00
_cell.angle_gamma   90.00
#
_symmetry.space_group_name_H-M   'P 1'
#
loop_
_entity.id
_entity.type
_entity.pdbx_description
1 polymer ?
#
loop_
_entity_poly.entity_id
_entity_poly.type
_entity_poly.pdbx_seq_one_letter_code
_entity_poly.pdbx_strand_id
1 'polypeptide(L)'
;MLNALYKSVVSTVGNVTGLGGLPSSMKFHITKKVIDGGRRSSFWEVYEGTSKADGSEVTALVLLKKTATYTEVLMARNAMNRMRTLRHPCVLKVYDAVENDTGIYVVVERCSRL
;
A
#
# COMPACT_ATOMS: atom_id res chain seq x y z
N MET A 1 30.32 10.29 13.02
CA MET A 1 29.10 10.94 12.50
C MET A 1 28.48 10.19 11.31
N LEU A 2 29.27 9.62 10.39
CA LEU A 2 28.77 8.86 9.22
C LEU A 2 27.84 7.66 9.56
N ASN A 3 28.18 6.89 10.59
CA ASN A 3 27.41 5.69 10.98
C ASN A 3 26.03 6.00 11.61
N ALA A 4 25.84 7.20 12.16
CA ALA A 4 24.57 7.61 12.76
C ALA A 4 23.56 8.00 11.68
N LEU A 5 24.02 8.72 10.64
CA LEU A 5 23.22 9.04 9.46
C LEU A 5 22.85 7.78 8.66
N TYR A 6 23.79 6.84 8.48
CA TYR A 6 23.50 5.56 7.84
C TYR A 6 22.42 4.77 8.59
N LYS A 7 22.48 4.72 9.93
CA LYS A 7 21.45 4.06 10.75
C LYS A 7 20.10 4.77 10.71
N SER A 8 20.03 6.10 10.62
CA SER A 8 18.75 6.82 10.55
C SER A 8 18.08 6.68 9.18
N VAL A 9 18.86 6.62 8.11
CA VAL A 9 18.35 6.33 6.75
C VAL A 9 17.82 4.90 6.70
N VAL A 10 18.57 3.93 7.25
CA VAL A 10 18.12 2.53 7.33
C VAL A 10 16.92 2.35 8.26
N SER A 11 16.80 3.11 9.36
CA SER A 11 15.61 3.06 10.23
C SER A 11 14.38 3.70 9.58
N THR A 12 14.56 4.69 8.71
CA THR A 12 13.48 5.29 7.91
C THR A 12 12.99 4.33 6.83
N VAL A 13 13.89 3.53 6.25
CA VAL A 13 13.53 2.46 5.30
C VAL A 13 13.00 1.21 6.01
N GLY A 14 13.46 0.94 7.23
CA GLY A 14 13.19 -0.30 7.97
C GLY A 14 11.90 -0.32 8.79
N ASN A 15 11.31 0.83 9.08
CA ASN A 15 10.14 0.92 9.95
C ASN A 15 9.08 1.85 9.33
N VAL A 16 8.27 1.30 8.42
CA VAL A 16 6.93 1.83 8.18
C VAL A 16 6.05 1.43 9.39
N THR A 17 6.36 2.00 10.55
CA THR A 17 5.78 1.70 11.88
C THR A 17 4.26 1.90 11.95
N GLY A 18 3.65 2.48 10.91
CA GLY A 18 2.21 2.69 10.81
C GLY A 18 1.44 1.58 10.09
N LEU A 19 2.08 0.71 9.31
CA LEU A 19 1.35 -0.18 8.39
C LEU A 19 0.85 -1.49 9.01
N GLY A 20 1.12 -1.74 10.30
CA GLY A 20 0.72 -2.97 10.99
C GLY A 20 1.20 -4.21 10.25
N GLY A 21 2.48 -4.59 10.44
CA GLY A 21 3.07 -5.83 9.94
C GLY A 21 2.63 -6.24 8.54
N LEU A 22 3.31 -5.72 7.50
CA LEU A 22 3.08 -6.19 6.14
C LEU A 22 3.17 -7.73 6.10
N PRO A 23 2.23 -8.42 5.43
CA PRO A 23 2.24 -9.87 5.42
C PRO A 23 3.57 -10.36 4.85
N SER A 24 4.17 -11.35 5.50
CA SER A 24 5.48 -11.90 5.12
C SER A 24 5.51 -12.42 3.67
N SER A 25 4.34 -12.80 3.13
CA SER A 25 4.14 -13.22 1.75
C SER A 25 4.17 -12.08 0.72
N MET A 26 4.14 -10.80 1.14
CA MET A 26 4.06 -9.68 0.23
C MET A 26 5.36 -9.48 -0.55
N LYS A 27 5.22 -9.47 -1.88
CA LYS A 27 6.34 -9.41 -2.84
C LYS A 27 6.83 -7.98 -3.13
N PHE A 28 6.37 -7.00 -2.37
CA PHE A 28 6.64 -5.58 -2.60
C PHE A 28 7.20 -4.92 -1.34
N HIS A 29 8.08 -3.94 -1.53
CA HIS A 29 8.57 -3.03 -0.51
C HIS A 29 7.75 -1.75 -0.57
N ILE A 30 7.00 -1.44 0.49
CA ILE A 30 6.25 -0.18 0.60
C ILE A 30 7.12 0.80 1.38
N THR A 31 7.33 1.99 0.84
CA THR A 31 8.29 2.96 1.38
C THR A 31 7.61 4.17 2.00
N LYS A 32 7.04 5.03 1.16
CA LYS A 32 6.58 6.36 1.57
C LYS A 32 5.07 6.50 1.40
N LYS A 33 4.39 7.09 2.37
CA LYS A 33 3.01 7.56 2.21
C LYS A 33 3.00 8.86 1.39
N VAL A 34 2.19 8.90 0.35
CA VAL A 34 2.03 10.06 -0.56
C VAL A 34 0.72 10.78 -0.32
N ILE A 35 -0.37 10.01 -0.15
CA ILE A 35 -1.71 10.57 0.04
C ILE A 35 -2.29 9.99 1.31
N ASP A 36 -2.73 10.87 2.21
CA ASP A 36 -3.52 10.50 3.37
C ASP A 36 -4.94 10.12 2.97
N GLY A 37 -5.38 8.95 3.43
CA GLY A 37 -6.79 8.57 3.40
C GLY A 37 -7.59 9.36 4.42
N GLY A 38 -8.88 9.56 4.17
CA GLY A 38 -9.75 10.27 5.11
C GLY A 38 -11.21 10.33 4.69
N ARG A 39 -12.09 10.67 5.65
CA ARG A 39 -13.56 10.64 5.48
C ARG A 39 -14.11 11.56 4.37
N ARG A 40 -13.30 12.50 3.88
CA ARG A 40 -13.66 13.46 2.83
C ARG A 40 -13.04 13.16 1.45
N SER A 41 -12.12 12.21 1.36
CA SER A 41 -11.48 11.81 0.10
C SER A 41 -11.82 10.35 -0.23
N SER A 42 -10.93 9.43 0.13
CA SER A 42 -11.00 8.01 -0.09
C SER A 42 -10.55 7.29 1.18
N PHE A 43 -11.09 6.09 1.40
CA PHE A 43 -10.66 5.20 2.47
C PHE A 43 -9.28 4.57 2.19
N TRP A 44 -8.73 4.74 0.99
CA TRP A 44 -7.37 4.33 0.65
C TRP A 44 -6.36 5.41 1.03
N GLU A 45 -5.34 4.99 1.77
CA GLU A 45 -4.06 5.68 1.88
C GLU A 45 -3.17 5.23 0.71
N VAL A 46 -2.46 6.16 0.07
CA VAL A 46 -1.61 5.84 -1.09
C VAL A 46 -0.15 5.91 -0.69
N TYR A 47 0.56 4.84 -1.03
CA TYR A 47 1.98 4.68 -0.77
C TYR A 47 2.74 4.40 -2.07
N GLU A 48 4.01 4.83 -2.10
CA GLU A 48 4.96 4.36 -3.09
C GLU A 48 5.57 3.04 -2.63
N GLY A 49 5.94 2.21 -3.60
CA GLY A 49 6.70 1.01 -3.34
C GLY A 49 7.53 0.56 -4.52
N THR A 50 8.26 -0.53 -4.30
CA THR A 50 9.06 -1.21 -5.32
C THR A 50 8.84 -2.72 -5.24
N SER A 51 8.84 -3.38 -6.40
CA SER A 51 8.77 -4.83 -6.48
C SER A 51 10.08 -5.48 -6.04
N LYS A 52 9.99 -6.57 -5.27
CA LYS A 52 11.17 -7.34 -4.79
C LYS A 52 11.86 -8.13 -5.89
N ALA A 53 11.14 -8.48 -6.96
CA ALA A 53 11.64 -9.38 -7.98
C ALA A 53 12.53 -8.65 -9.01
N ASP A 54 12.10 -7.47 -9.44
CA ASP A 54 12.64 -6.73 -10.58
C ASP A 54 12.96 -5.26 -10.23
N GLY A 55 12.60 -4.79 -9.04
CA GLY A 55 12.84 -3.40 -8.61
C GLY A 55 11.93 -2.37 -9.27
N SER A 56 10.91 -2.79 -10.03
CA SER A 56 9.97 -1.89 -10.68
C SER A 56 9.19 -1.06 -9.65
N GLU A 57 8.95 0.22 -9.98
CA GLU A 57 8.15 1.09 -9.14
C GLU A 57 6.68 0.68 -9.17
N VAL A 58 6.03 0.73 -8.02
CA VAL A 58 4.61 0.40 -7.86
C VAL A 58 3.93 1.42 -6.95
N THR A 59 2.59 1.42 -7.01
CA THR A 59 1.77 2.20 -6.08
C THR A 59 0.96 1.22 -5.22
N ALA A 60 0.97 1.43 -3.91
CA ALA A 60 0.23 0.61 -2.96
C ALA A 60 -0.93 1.42 -2.37
N LEU A 61 -2.14 0.90 -2.52
CA LEU A 61 -3.36 1.38 -1.87
C LEU A 61 -3.55 0.60 -0.59
N VAL A 62 -3.63 1.29 0.54
CA VAL A 62 -3.66 0.66 1.86
C VAL A 62 -4.82 1.19 2.68
N LEU A 63 -5.54 0.27 3.33
CA LEU A 63 -6.51 0.59 4.37
C LEU A 63 -6.11 -0.14 5.65
N LEU A 64 -5.91 0.61 6.73
CA LEU A 64 -5.64 0.05 8.05
C LEU A 64 -6.96 -0.13 8.81
N LYS A 65 -7.25 -1.36 9.22
CA LYS A 65 -8.49 -1.69 9.95
C LYS A 65 -8.58 -0.99 11.30
N LYS A 66 -7.44 -0.64 11.91
CA LYS A 66 -7.37 0.06 13.20
C LYS A 66 -8.00 1.46 13.15
N THR A 67 -7.91 2.15 12.01
CA THR A 67 -8.39 3.53 11.84
C THR A 67 -9.67 3.61 11.02
N ALA A 68 -10.07 2.50 10.37
CA ALA A 68 -11.26 2.42 9.54
C ALA A 68 -12.50 1.97 10.32
N THR A 69 -13.66 2.45 9.88
CA THR A 69 -14.96 1.97 10.32
C THR A 69 -15.32 0.63 9.66
N TYR A 70 -16.26 -0.11 10.26
CA TYR A 70 -16.73 -1.39 9.72
C TYR A 70 -17.22 -1.28 8.26
N THR A 71 -17.95 -0.20 7.95
CA THR A 71 -18.47 0.06 6.60
C THR A 71 -17.35 0.34 5.61
N GLU A 72 -16.32 1.10 5.99
CA GLU A 72 -15.14 1.35 5.15
C GLU A 72 -14.38 0.05 4.86
N VAL A 73 -14.23 -0.82 5.83
CA VAL A 73 -13.59 -2.15 5.63
C VAL A 73 -14.40 -2.97 4.62
N LEU A 74 -15.72 -3.01 4.74
CA LEU A 74 -16.58 -3.76 3.80
C LEU A 74 -16.53 -3.16 2.39
N MET A 75 -16.55 -1.84 2.27
CA MET A 75 -16.41 -1.14 0.98
C MET A 75 -15.05 -1.40 0.34
N ALA A 76 -13.96 -1.34 1.12
CA ALA A 76 -12.62 -1.58 0.62
C ALA A 76 -12.42 -3.03 0.17
N ARG A 77 -12.96 -4.01 0.92
CA ARG A 77 -12.96 -5.42 0.51
C ARG A 77 -13.70 -5.63 -0.80
N ASN A 78 -14.87 -4.99 -0.96
CA ASN A 78 -15.64 -5.06 -2.19
C ASN A 78 -14.89 -4.41 -3.37
N ALA A 79 -14.28 -3.25 -3.14
CA ALA A 79 -13.45 -2.57 -4.13
C ALA A 79 -12.26 -3.44 -4.55
N MET A 80 -11.53 -4.03 -3.59
CA MET A 80 -10.43 -4.97 -3.85
C MET A 80 -10.87 -6.12 -4.76
N ASN A 81 -11.98 -6.77 -4.43
CA ASN A 81 -12.49 -7.89 -5.21
C ASN A 81 -12.86 -7.48 -6.63
N ARG A 82 -13.45 -6.30 -6.82
CA ARG A 82 -13.77 -5.75 -8.16
C ARG A 82 -12.51 -5.39 -8.93
N MET A 83 -11.54 -4.72 -8.31
CA MET A 83 -10.28 -4.35 -8.95
C MET A 83 -9.51 -5.58 -9.45
N ARG A 84 -9.55 -6.70 -8.71
CA ARG A 84 -8.90 -7.96 -9.11
C ARG A 84 -9.49 -8.59 -10.38
N THR A 85 -10.75 -8.35 -10.71
CA THR A 85 -11.41 -8.95 -11.87
C THR A 85 -11.41 -8.04 -13.10
N LEU A 86 -11.20 -6.73 -12.92
CA LEU A 86 -11.12 -5.80 -14.04
C LEU A 86 -9.87 -6.07 -14.90
N ARG A 87 -10.10 -6.27 -16.20
CA ARG A 87 -9.08 -6.53 -17.22
C ARG A 87 -9.32 -5.61 -18.40
N HIS A 88 -9.08 -4.32 -18.18
CA HIS A 88 -9.33 -3.29 -19.18
C HIS A 88 -8.08 -2.43 -19.39
N PRO A 89 -7.68 -2.10 -20.64
CA PRO A 89 -6.46 -1.32 -20.91
C PRO A 89 -6.44 0.06 -20.24
N CYS A 90 -7.61 0.66 -20.00
CA CYS A 90 -7.73 1.99 -19.38
C CYS A 90 -8.00 1.94 -17.87
N VAL A 91 -7.81 0.79 -17.21
CA VAL A 91 -8.00 0.63 -15.77
C VAL A 91 -6.69 0.17 -15.15
N LEU A 92 -6.39 0.69 -13.96
CA LEU A 92 -5.17 0.36 -13.24
C LEU A 92 -5.00 -1.16 -13.11
N LYS A 93 -3.84 -1.64 -13.56
CA LYS A 93 -3.48 -3.05 -13.42
C LYS A 93 -3.13 -3.37 -11.97
N VAL A 94 -3.88 -4.30 -11.38
CA VAL A 94 -3.57 -4.86 -10.06
C VAL A 94 -2.52 -5.97 -10.21
N TYR A 95 -1.40 -5.84 -9.50
CA TYR A 95 -0.38 -6.88 -9.42
C TYR A 95 -0.67 -7.88 -8.30
N ASP A 96 -1.05 -7.36 -7.13
CA ASP A 96 -1.31 -8.19 -5.96
C ASP A 96 -2.32 -7.50 -5.03
N ALA A 97 -3.06 -8.30 -4.28
CA ALA A 97 -4.02 -7.81 -3.31
C ALA A 97 -4.15 -8.80 -2.16
N VAL A 98 -3.94 -8.32 -0.95
CA VAL A 98 -3.95 -9.13 0.27
C VAL A 98 -4.73 -8.43 1.36
N GLU A 99 -5.57 -9.21 2.03
CA GLU A 99 -6.23 -8.80 3.26
C GLU A 99 -5.71 -9.68 4.40
N ASN A 100 -5.38 -9.05 5.53
CA ASN A 100 -4.97 -9.72 6.76
C ASN A 100 -5.71 -9.08 7.95
N ASP A 101 -5.31 -9.41 9.18
CA ASP A 101 -5.94 -8.86 10.38
C ASP A 101 -5.69 -7.36 10.57
N THR A 102 -4.58 -6.84 10.04
CA THR A 102 -4.17 -5.43 10.22
C THR A 102 -4.78 -4.49 9.19
N GLY A 103 -5.01 -4.96 7.96
CA GLY A 103 -5.43 -4.10 6.86
C GLY A 103 -5.77 -4.82 5.57
N ILE A 104 -6.06 -4.01 4.56
CA ILE A 104 -6.24 -4.40 3.17
C ILE A 104 -5.19 -3.65 2.35
N TYR A 105 -4.43 -4.39 1.55
CA TYR A 105 -3.32 -3.87 0.75
C TYR A 105 -3.55 -4.28 -0.70
N VAL A 106 -3.54 -3.30 -1.61
CA VAL A 106 -3.68 -3.53 -3.05
C VAL A 106 -2.50 -2.85 -3.74
N VAL A 107 -1.72 -3.63 -4.48
CA VAL A 107 -0.57 -3.15 -5.23
C VAL A 107 -0.95 -3.06 -6.71
N VAL A 108 -0.74 -1.88 -7.29
CA VAL A 108 -1.08 -1.55 -8.67
C VAL A 108 0.16 -1.03 -9.41
N GLU A 109 0.00 -0.85 -10.72
CA GLU A 109 0.98 -0.15 -11.54
C GLU A 109 1.33 1.24 -10.99
N ARG A 110 2.51 1.73 -11.37
CA ARG A 110 3.02 3.03 -10.92
C ARG A 110 2.12 4.16 -11.39
N CYS A 111 1.54 4.89 -10.45
CA CYS A 111 0.87 6.15 -10.72
C CYS A 111 1.89 7.30 -10.57
N SER A 112 2.29 7.92 -11.68
CA SER A 112 3.29 9.01 -11.69
C SER A 112 2.70 10.40 -11.38
N ARG A 113 1.39 10.57 -11.56
CA ARG A 113 0.66 11.80 -11.23
C ARG A 113 -0.25 11.53 -10.03
N LEU A 114 0.31 11.71 -8.84
CA LEU A 114 -0.37 11.60 -7.54
C LEU A 114 -0.34 12.94 -6.82
#